data_AF-A0A8T4NJZ1-F1
#
_entry.id   AF-A0A8T4NJZ1-F1
#
_cell.length_a   1.000
_cell.length_b   1.000
_cell.length_c   1.000
_cell.angle_alpha   90.00
_cell.angle_beta   90.00
_cell.angle_gamma   90.00
#
_symmetry.space_group_name_H-M   'P 1'
#
loop_
_entity.id
_entity.type
_entity.pdbx_description
1 polymer ?
#
loop_
_entity_poly.entity_id
_entity_poly.type
_entity_poly.pdbx_seq_one_letter_code
_entity_poly.pdbx_strand_id
1 'polypeptide(L)'
;MKIRRGKIADLNECIKIGKVPELHYLYKSSDKMAKRYLKEYIVKGDLVLAEENGKIAGFISGEPMRDNHYWIDALVVKKEM
;
A
#
# COMPACT_ATOMS: atom_id res chain seq x y z
N MET A 1 -1.43 -17.55 -5.07
CA MET A 1 -1.36 -16.21 -4.43
C MET A 1 -0.36 -16.25 -3.27
N LYS A 2 0.48 -15.22 -3.12
CA LYS A 2 1.49 -15.10 -2.06
C LYS A 2 1.30 -13.79 -1.32
N ILE A 3 1.31 -13.82 0.01
CA ILE A 3 1.22 -12.62 0.86
C ILE A 3 2.59 -12.35 1.47
N ARG A 4 3.07 -11.11 1.40
CA ARG A 4 4.36 -10.72 2.00
C ARG A 4 4.38 -9.26 2.43
N ARG A 5 5.33 -8.91 3.32
CA ARG A 5 5.63 -7.51 3.60
C ARG A 5 6.20 -6.82 2.36
N GLY A 6 5.83 -5.55 2.20
CA GLY A 6 6.38 -4.67 1.19
C GLY A 6 7.84 -4.33 1.44
N LYS A 7 8.55 -4.00 0.37
CA LYS A 7 9.95 -3.57 0.34
C LYS A 7 10.04 -2.27 -0.45
N ILE A 8 11.11 -1.52 -0.26
CA ILE A 8 11.32 -0.23 -0.95
C ILE A 8 11.22 -0.36 -2.49
N ALA A 9 11.65 -1.49 -3.04
CA ALA A 9 11.54 -1.78 -4.48
C ALA A 9 10.09 -1.83 -5.00
N ASP A 10 9.11 -2.10 -4.12
CA ASP A 10 7.69 -2.24 -4.49
C ASP A 10 6.96 -0.89 -4.64
N LEU A 11 7.56 0.20 -4.16
CA LEU A 11 6.90 1.51 -4.06
C LEU A 11 6.27 1.98 -5.37
N ASN A 12 7.01 1.91 -6.47
CA ASN A 12 6.53 2.42 -7.76
C ASN A 12 5.32 1.64 -8.28
N GLU A 13 5.31 0.31 -8.11
CA GLU A 13 4.20 -0.53 -8.56
C GLU A 13 2.98 -0.35 -7.64
N CYS A 14 3.19 -0.21 -6.32
CA CYS A 14 2.10 0.09 -5.38
C CYS A 14 1.43 1.44 -5.72
N ILE A 15 2.21 2.46 -6.08
CA ILE A 15 1.66 3.76 -6.50
C ILE A 15 0.86 3.61 -7.79
N LYS A 16 1.38 2.86 -8.76
CA LYS A 16 0.69 2.61 -10.03
C LYS A 16 -0.67 1.94 -9.82
N ILE A 17 -0.73 0.96 -8.93
CA ILE A 17 -1.97 0.26 -8.56
C ILE A 17 -2.90 1.17 -7.75
N GLY A 18 -2.33 1.97 -6.84
CA GLY A 18 -3.03 2.91 -5.97
C GLY A 18 -3.41 4.24 -6.59
N LYS A 19 -3.37 4.41 -7.93
CA LYS A 19 -3.94 5.59 -8.60
C LYS A 19 -5.48 5.51 -8.62
N VAL A 20 -6.07 5.44 -7.43
CA VAL A 20 -7.50 5.41 -7.20
C VAL A 20 -7.94 6.71 -6.52
N PRO A 21 -9.15 7.23 -6.78
CA PRO A 21 -9.63 8.50 -6.20
C PRO A 21 -9.52 8.58 -4.68
N GLU A 22 -9.72 7.45 -3.99
CA GLU A 22 -9.71 7.32 -2.54
C GLU A 22 -8.31 7.59 -1.96
N LEU A 23 -7.26 7.18 -2.68
CA LEU A 23 -5.88 7.45 -2.28
C LEU A 23 -5.39 8.82 -2.75
N HIS A 24 -6.09 9.49 -3.67
CA HIS A 24 -5.71 10.82 -4.14
C HIS A 24 -5.66 11.85 -2.99
N TYR A 25 -6.63 11.76 -2.07
CA TYR A 25 -6.69 12.59 -0.87
C TYR A 25 -5.56 12.27 0.11
N LEU A 26 -5.25 10.98 0.31
CA LEU A 26 -4.14 10.53 1.16
C LEU A 26 -2.77 10.95 0.61
N TYR A 27 -2.61 10.92 -0.71
CA TYR A 27 -1.37 11.27 -1.39
C TYR A 27 -1.16 12.77 -1.59
N LYS A 28 -2.06 13.64 -1.12
CA LYS A 28 -1.98 15.10 -1.30
C LYS A 28 -1.49 15.49 -2.71
N SER A 29 -2.14 14.90 -3.71
CA SER A 29 -2.02 15.22 -5.14
C SER A 29 -0.65 15.07 -5.80
N SER A 30 0.34 14.36 -5.23
CA SER A 30 1.60 14.09 -5.95
C SER A 30 2.22 12.71 -5.71
N ASP A 31 2.86 12.15 -6.75
CA ASP A 31 3.62 10.89 -6.68
C ASP A 31 4.73 10.95 -5.61
N LYS A 32 5.33 12.12 -5.38
CA LYS A 32 6.34 12.31 -4.33
C LYS A 32 5.78 12.06 -2.93
N MET A 33 4.57 12.54 -2.67
CA MET A 33 3.89 12.35 -1.40
C MET A 33 3.40 10.92 -1.23
N ALA A 34 2.88 10.30 -2.30
CA ALA A 34 2.52 8.87 -2.31
C ALA A 34 3.73 7.98 -1.98
N LYS A 35 4.89 8.24 -2.58
CA LYS A 35 6.15 7.55 -2.27
C LYS A 35 6.54 7.70 -0.82
N ARG A 36 6.44 8.91 -0.26
CA ARG A 36 6.79 9.17 1.14
C ARG A 36 5.86 8.40 2.08
N TYR A 37 4.56 8.45 1.82
CA TYR A 37 3.53 7.78 2.61
C TYR A 37 3.72 6.26 2.62
N LEU A 38 3.78 5.62 1.46
CA LEU A 38 3.97 4.16 1.38
C LEU A 38 5.33 3.70 1.93
N LYS A 39 6.38 4.53 1.78
CA LYS A 39 7.71 4.24 2.35
C LYS A 39 7.64 4.15 3.87
N GLU A 40 6.82 4.96 4.52
CA GLU A 40 6.66 4.94 5.97
C GLU A 40 6.10 3.60 6.45
N TYR A 41 5.02 3.09 5.83
CA TYR A 41 4.46 1.78 6.17
C TYR A 41 5.43 0.62 5.88
N ILE A 42 6.24 0.70 4.83
CA ILE A 42 7.29 -0.30 4.58
C ILE A 42 8.31 -0.32 5.72
N VAL A 43 8.77 0.85 6.17
CA VAL A 43 9.75 0.97 7.25
C VAL A 43 9.18 0.48 8.58
N LYS A 44 7.91 0.80 8.87
CA LYS A 44 7.19 0.29 10.06
C LYS A 44 6.89 -1.21 9.98
N GLY A 45 6.92 -1.79 8.77
CA GLY A 45 6.61 -3.20 8.53
C GLY A 45 5.12 -3.49 8.36
N ASP A 46 4.34 -2.45 8.11
CA ASP A 46 2.88 -2.40 8.09
C ASP A 46 2.28 -2.33 6.68
N LEU A 47 3.12 -2.34 5.63
CA LEU A 47 2.67 -2.54 4.26
C LEU A 47 2.71 -4.03 3.92
N VAL A 48 1.55 -4.62 3.62
CA VAL A 48 1.42 -6.02 3.20
C VAL A 48 0.91 -6.08 1.77
N LEU A 49 1.55 -6.88 0.94
CA LEU A 49 1.25 -7.04 -0.49
C LEU A 49 0.66 -8.42 -0.76
N ALA A 50 -0.30 -8.47 -1.66
CA ALA A 50 -0.75 -9.70 -2.31
C ALA A 50 -0.10 -9.81 -3.70
N GLU A 51 0.53 -10.95 -3.96
CA GLU A 51 1.17 -11.27 -5.23
C GLU A 51 0.48 -12.43 -5.93
N GLU A 52 0.29 -12.28 -7.23
CA GLU A 52 -0.24 -13.28 -8.13
C GLU A 52 0.61 -13.31 -9.41
N ASN A 53 1.07 -14.51 -9.81
CA ASN A 53 1.90 -14.72 -11.00
C ASN A 53 3.13 -13.79 -11.06
N GLY A 54 3.76 -13.54 -9.90
CA GLY A 54 4.95 -12.67 -9.78
C GLY A 54 4.66 -11.17 -9.89
N LYS A 55 3.39 -10.76 -9.93
CA LYS A 55 2.97 -9.35 -9.98
C LYS A 55 2.20 -9.00 -8.71
N ILE A 56 2.25 -7.72 -8.32
CA ILE A 56 1.46 -7.21 -7.21
C ILE A 56 0.00 -7.10 -7.68
N ALA A 57 -0.89 -7.82 -7.01
CA ALA A 57 -2.33 -7.82 -7.24
C ALA A 57 -3.04 -6.79 -6.36
N GLY A 58 -2.45 -6.44 -5.21
CA GLY A 58 -2.99 -5.45 -4.29
C GLY A 58 -2.11 -5.28 -3.07
N PHE A 59 -2.49 -4.34 -2.21
CA PHE A 59 -1.82 -4.09 -0.94
C PHE A 59 -2.78 -3.59 0.13
N ILE A 60 -2.35 -3.75 1.37
CA ILE A 60 -2.99 -3.19 2.55
C ILE A 60 -1.92 -2.47 3.37
N SER A 61 -2.26 -1.28 3.87
CA SER A 61 -1.46 -0.53 4.84
C SER A 61 -2.32 -0.09 6.00
N GLY A 62 -1.74 -0.04 7.19
CA GLY A 62 -2.41 0.41 8.39
C GLY A 62 -1.43 0.61 9.53
N GLU A 63 -1.95 0.84 10.72
CA GLU A 63 -1.12 1.01 11.90
C GLU A 63 -1.77 0.43 13.16
N PRO A 64 -0.96 -0.05 14.11
CA PRO A 64 -1.48 -0.53 15.39
C PRO A 64 -2.11 0.61 16.19
N MET A 65 -3.27 0.33 16.76
CA MET A 65 -4.02 1.23 17.64
C MET A 65 -3.95 0.71 19.09
N ARG A 66 -4.54 1.47 20.01
CA ARG A 66 -4.69 1.03 21.41
C ARG A 66 -5.59 -0.21 21.50
N ASP A 67 -5.49 -0.92 22.61
CA ASP A 67 -6.36 -2.05 22.97
C ASP A 67 -6.39 -3.20 21.94
N ASN A 68 -5.24 -3.54 21.35
CA ASN A 68 -5.09 -4.59 20.34
C ASN A 68 -5.91 -4.38 19.05
N HIS A 69 -6.29 -3.15 18.76
CA HIS A 69 -6.92 -2.82 17.48
C HIS A 69 -5.84 -2.49 16.44
N TYR A 70 -6.18 -2.66 15.17
CA TYR A 70 -5.33 -2.27 14.05
C TYR A 70 -6.19 -1.46 13.07
N TRP A 71 -5.77 -0.23 12.78
CA TRP A 71 -6.47 0.64 11.86
C TRP A 71 -5.98 0.38 10.43
N ILE A 72 -6.88 0.22 9.48
CA ILE A 72 -6.55 0.01 8.07
C ILE A 72 -6.70 1.34 7.34
N ASP A 73 -5.58 1.94 6.95
CA ASP A 73 -5.57 3.21 6.23
C ASP A 73 -5.94 3.05 4.75
N ALA A 74 -5.46 1.97 4.15
CA ALA A 74 -5.71 1.68 2.74
C ALA A 74 -5.80 0.18 2.48
N LEU A 75 -6.82 -0.22 1.72
CA LEU A 75 -6.92 -1.51 1.08
C LEU A 75 -7.10 -1.26 -0.41
N VAL A 76 -6.15 -1.75 -1.22
CA VAL A 76 -6.07 -1.44 -2.64
C VAL A 76 -5.92 -2.72 -3.42
N VAL A 77 -6.83 -2.93 -4.36
CA VAL A 77 -6.79 -4.07 -5.28
C VAL A 77 -6.67 -3.51 -6.69
N LYS A 78 -5.77 -4.11 -7.48
CA LYS A 78 -5.61 -3.75 -8.89
C LYS A 78 -6.92 -4.06 -9.61
N LYS A 79 -7.53 -3.05 -10.23
CA LYS A 79 -8.67 -3.23 -11.11
C LYS A 79 -8.22 -4.03 -12.34
N GLU A 80 -8.94 -5.10 -12.70
CA GLU A 80 -8.74 -5.75 -13.99
C GLU A 80 -9.04 -4.77 -15.12
N MET A 81 -8.22 -4.81 -16.17
CA MET A 81 -8.37 -3.98 -17.36
C MET A 81 -9.32 -4.63 -18.35
#